data_AF-A0AAW0IW59-F1
#
_entry.id   AF-A0AAW0IW59-F1
#
_cell.length_a   1.000
_cell.length_b   1.000
_cell.length_c   1.000
_cell.angle_alpha   90.00
_cell.angle_beta   90.00
_cell.angle_gamma   90.00
#
_symmetry.space_group_name_H-M   'P 1'
#
loop_
_entity.id
_entity.type
_entity.pdbx_description
1 polymer ?
#
loop_
_entity_poly.entity_id
_entity_poly.type
_entity_poly.pdbx_seq_one_letter_code
_entity_poly.pdbx_strand_id
1 'polypeptide(L)'
;PCRQNSLESYPVFILVLWLAGLYFNQVLASCLGLVYLYARHKYFWGYAEAADKRITGFKLSLGSSGLLVLLAALGVANRFLDEYLDFHVTKKLRHSS
;
A
#
# COMPACT_ATOMS: atom_id res chain seq x y z
N PRO A 1 -5.72 11.71 21.86
CA PRO A 1 -4.57 11.88 20.93
C PRO A 1 -4.30 10.67 20.02
N CYS A 2 -3.88 9.51 20.54
CA CYS A 2 -3.48 8.37 19.68
C CYS A 2 -4.63 7.71 18.91
N ARG A 3 -5.85 7.70 19.46
CA ARG A 3 -7.04 7.18 18.77
C ARG A 3 -7.47 8.08 17.60
N GLN A 4 -7.28 9.40 17.71
CA GLN A 4 -7.61 10.35 16.63
C GLN A 4 -6.63 10.21 15.45
N ASN A 5 -5.31 10.20 15.73
CA ASN A 5 -4.28 9.94 14.72
C ASN A 5 -4.44 8.56 14.06
N SER A 6 -5.08 7.62 14.76
CA SER A 6 -5.38 6.32 14.20
C SER A 6 -6.49 6.38 13.16
N LEU A 7 -7.58 7.08 13.47
CA LEU A 7 -8.75 7.21 12.61
C LEU A 7 -8.45 8.02 11.35
N GLU A 8 -7.56 9.01 11.42
CA GLU A 8 -7.20 9.86 10.27
C GLU A 8 -6.37 9.11 9.21
N SER A 9 -5.53 8.16 9.64
CA SER A 9 -4.72 7.35 8.70
C SER A 9 -5.45 6.12 8.12
N TYR A 10 -6.60 5.74 8.70
CA TYR A 10 -7.40 4.58 8.26
C TYR A 10 -7.96 4.71 6.83
N PRO A 11 -8.63 5.82 6.44
CA PRO A 11 -9.17 5.95 5.09
C PRO A 11 -8.07 5.98 4.04
N VAL A 12 -6.95 6.65 4.31
CA VAL A 12 -5.78 6.68 3.41
C VAL A 12 -5.22 5.27 3.21
N PHE A 13 -5.08 4.50 4.28
CA PHE A 13 -4.62 3.10 4.19
C PHE A 13 -5.55 2.24 3.34
N ILE A 14 -6.87 2.35 3.53
CA ILE A 14 -7.86 1.60 2.73
C ILE A 14 -7.75 1.98 1.25
N LEU A 15 -7.64 3.28 0.94
CA LEU A 15 -7.48 3.75 -0.44
C LEU A 15 -6.23 3.17 -1.10
N VAL A 16 -5.08 3.22 -0.43
CA VAL A 16 -3.82 2.67 -0.95
C VAL A 16 -3.89 1.15 -1.11
N LEU A 17 -4.54 0.45 -0.17
CA LEU A 17 -4.72 -1.00 -0.24
C LEU A 17 -5.58 -1.42 -1.45
N TRP A 18 -6.67 -0.69 -1.71
CA TRP A 18 -7.52 -0.90 -2.88
C TRP A 18 -6.78 -0.63 -4.19
N LEU A 19 -6.02 0.47 -4.26
CA LEU A 19 -5.19 0.78 -5.44
C LEU A 19 -4.12 -0.30 -5.67
N ALA A 20 -3.41 -0.73 -4.63
CA ALA A 20 -2.43 -1.81 -4.76
C ALA A 20 -3.07 -3.14 -5.19
N GLY A 21 -4.27 -3.45 -4.70
CA GLY A 21 -4.99 -4.68 -5.05
C GLY A 21 -5.51 -4.69 -6.49
N LEU A 22 -6.05 -3.57 -6.97
CA LEU A 22 -6.62 -3.43 -8.31
C LEU A 22 -5.54 -3.31 -9.40
N TYR A 23 -4.48 -2.54 -9.13
CA TYR A 23 -3.49 -2.18 -10.14
C TYR A 23 -2.26 -3.10 -10.16
N PHE A 24 -1.94 -3.79 -9.06
CA PHE A 24 -0.75 -4.64 -8.97
C PHE A 24 -1.07 -6.12 -8.74
N ASN A 25 -1.43 -6.49 -7.51
CA ASN A 25 -1.68 -7.89 -7.16
C ASN A 25 -2.54 -8.00 -5.90
N GLN A 26 -3.73 -8.58 -6.06
CA GLN A 26 -4.73 -8.71 -5.00
C GLN A 26 -4.25 -9.55 -3.81
N VAL A 27 -3.43 -10.58 -4.03
CA VAL A 27 -2.91 -11.46 -2.97
C VAL A 27 -1.86 -10.72 -2.14
N LEU A 28 -0.91 -10.05 -2.80
CA LEU A 28 0.13 -9.28 -2.10
C LEU A 28 -0.47 -8.11 -1.31
N ALA A 29 -1.43 -7.38 -1.90
CA ALA A 29 -2.14 -6.30 -1.22
C ALA A 29 -2.88 -6.79 0.03
N SER A 30 -3.55 -7.95 -0.06
CA SER A 30 -4.26 -8.56 1.08
C SER A 30 -3.30 -9.01 2.18
N CYS A 31 -2.19 -9.67 1.83
CA CYS A 31 -1.16 -10.07 2.79
C CYS A 31 -0.56 -8.86 3.53
N LEU A 32 -0.24 -7.78 2.82
CA LEU A 32 0.28 -6.56 3.43
C LEU A 32 -0.77 -5.83 4.27
N GLY A 33 -2.03 -5.90 3.86
CA GLY A 33 -3.16 -5.41 4.64
C GLY A 33 -3.26 -6.09 6.01
N LEU A 34 -3.14 -7.42 6.04
CA LEU A 34 -3.14 -8.20 7.27
C LEU A 34 -1.94 -7.87 8.17
N VAL A 35 -0.75 -7.70 7.60
CA VAL A 35 0.45 -7.30 8.35
C VAL A 35 0.27 -5.92 8.99
N TYR A 36 -0.31 -4.94 8.28
CA TYR A 36 -0.60 -3.63 8.85
C TYR A 36 -1.61 -3.71 10.00
N LEU A 37 -2.68 -4.50 9.86
CA LEU A 37 -3.67 -4.73 10.92
C LEU A 37 -3.02 -5.35 12.16
N TYR A 38 -2.14 -6.33 11.95
CA TYR A 38 -1.40 -6.98 13.03
C TYR A 38 -0.43 -6.02 13.73
N ALA A 39 0.30 -5.19 12.98
CA ALA A 39 1.19 -4.16 13.51
C ALA A 39 0.43 -3.14 14.36
N ARG A 40 -0.75 -2.71 13.89
CA ARG A 40 -1.70 -1.84 14.62
C ARG A 40 -2.15 -2.45 15.93
N HIS A 41 -2.52 -3.73 15.89
CA HIS A 41 -2.94 -4.46 17.08
C HIS A 41 -1.80 -4.55 18.11
N LYS A 42 -0.58 -4.88 17.66
CA LYS A 42 0.62 -4.84 18.52
C LYS A 42 0.96 -3.44 19.04
N TYR A 43 0.74 -2.39 18.26
CA TYR A 43 0.97 -1.01 18.72
C TYR A 43 0.03 -0.64 19.87
N PHE A 44 -1.24 -1.04 19.81
CA PHE A 44 -2.19 -0.86 20.90
C PHE A 44 -1.84 -1.69 22.13
N TRP A 45 -1.43 -2.95 21.96
CA TRP A 45 -1.06 -3.82 23.07
C TRP A 45 0.25 -3.37 23.75
N GLY A 46 1.27 -2.99 22.96
CA GLY A 46 2.53 -2.47 23.48
C GLY A 46 2.38 -1.16 24.25
N TYR A 47 1.32 -0.39 23.97
CA TYR A 47 0.97 0.81 24.73
C TYR A 47 0.63 0.53 26.20
N ALA A 48 0.14 -0.67 26.51
CA ALA A 48 -0.24 -1.07 27.87
C ALA A 48 0.92 -1.63 28.70
N GLU A 49 2.04 -2.00 28.07
CA GLU A 49 3.05 -2.84 28.73
C GLU A 49 4.43 -2.19 28.89
N ALA A 50 4.99 -1.53 27.88
CA ALA A 50 6.27 -0.83 27.99
C ALA A 50 6.53 0.14 26.83
N ALA A 51 7.14 1.30 27.12
CA ALA A 51 7.47 2.33 26.12
C ALA A 51 8.38 1.82 24.98
N ASP A 52 9.23 0.83 25.26
CA ASP A 52 10.16 0.24 24.29
C ASP A 52 9.44 -0.58 23.21
N LYS A 53 8.42 -1.38 23.60
CA LYS A 53 7.57 -2.16 22.65
C LYS A 53 6.76 -1.27 21.71
N ARG A 54 6.60 0.02 22.04
CA ARG A 54 5.89 1.01 21.25
C ARG A 54 6.63 1.38 19.96
N ILE A 55 7.96 1.39 19.99
CA ILE A 55 8.81 1.72 18.83
C ILE A 55 8.79 0.59 17.80
N THR A 56 8.79 -0.66 18.27
CA THR A 56 8.73 -1.84 17.38
C THR A 56 7.43 -1.90 16.60
N GLY A 57 6.28 -1.70 17.26
CA GLY A 57 4.97 -1.65 16.59
C GLY A 57 4.86 -0.47 15.61
N PHE A 58 5.44 0.68 15.95
CA PHE A 58 5.46 1.87 15.11
C PHE A 58 6.28 1.64 13.83
N LYS A 59 7.51 1.14 13.94
CA LYS A 59 8.38 0.83 12.78
C LYS A 59 7.73 -0.18 11.83
N LEU A 60 7.06 -1.19 12.36
CA LEU A 60 6.41 -2.23 11.57
C LEU A 60 5.16 -1.70 10.83
N SER A 61 4.40 -0.81 11.47
CA SER A 61 3.28 -0.12 10.83
C SER A 61 3.76 0.88 9.76
N LEU A 62 4.84 1.62 10.02
CA LEU A 62 5.45 2.52 9.02
C LEU A 62 5.96 1.74 7.81
N GLY A 63 6.66 0.62 8.04
CA GLY A 63 7.21 -0.21 6.98
C GLY A 63 6.13 -0.83 6.10
N SER A 64 5.06 -1.37 6.71
CA SER A 64 3.93 -1.93 5.95
C SER A 64 3.16 -0.87 5.16
N SER A 65 2.91 0.31 5.73
CA SER A 65 2.31 1.43 4.97
C SER A 65 3.22 1.91 3.84
N GLY A 66 4.52 2.07 4.08
CA GLY A 66 5.48 2.47 3.05
C GLY A 66 5.53 1.48 1.89
N LEU A 67 5.56 0.18 2.20
CA LEU A 67 5.58 -0.86 1.16
C LEU A 67 4.28 -0.87 0.34
N LEU A 68 3.13 -0.68 0.98
CA LEU A 68 1.83 -0.56 0.31
C LEU A 68 1.79 0.65 -0.64
N VAL A 69 2.33 1.80 -0.23
CA VAL A 69 2.43 2.98 -1.09
C VAL A 69 3.34 2.72 -2.29
N LEU A 70 4.49 2.08 -2.07
CA LEU A 70 5.41 1.72 -3.16
C LEU A 70 4.75 0.76 -4.16
N LEU A 71 4.04 -0.27 -3.68
CA LEU A 71 3.32 -1.21 -4.54
C LEU A 71 2.19 -0.54 -5.32
N ALA A 72 1.43 0.36 -4.70
CA ALA A 72 0.41 1.15 -5.39
C ALA A 72 1.03 2.04 -6.48
N ALA A 73 2.12 2.74 -6.17
CA ALA A 73 2.83 3.58 -7.14
C ALA A 73 3.39 2.77 -8.31
N LEU A 74 4.00 1.61 -8.03
CA LEU A 74 4.50 0.70 -9.07
C LEU A 74 3.36 0.11 -9.92
N GLY A 75 2.22 -0.24 -9.31
CA GLY A 75 1.05 -0.74 -10.05
C GLY A 75 0.48 0.30 -11.02
N VAL A 76 0.32 1.54 -10.55
CA VAL A 76 -0.14 2.66 -11.38
C VAL A 76 0.86 2.94 -12.49
N ALA A 77 2.15 3.02 -12.18
CA ALA A 77 3.20 3.27 -13.18
C ALA A 77 3.24 2.19 -14.26
N ASN A 78 3.16 0.90 -13.88
CA ASN A 78 3.14 -0.20 -14.84
C ASN A 78 1.92 -0.14 -15.76
N ARG A 79 0.73 0.16 -15.23
CA ARG A 79 -0.49 0.29 -16.04
C ARG A 79 -0.44 1.47 -17.01
N PHE A 80 0.09 2.61 -16.56
CA PHE A 80 0.33 3.76 -17.44
C PHE A 80 1.34 3.43 -18.54
N LEU A 81 2.40 2.70 -18.20
CA LEU A 81 3.45 2.34 -19.15
C LEU A 81 2.93 1.34 -20.18
N ASP A 82 2.17 0.33 -19.77
CA ASP A 82 1.53 -0.67 -20.63
C ASP A 82 0.59 0.00 -21.64
N GLU A 83 -0.31 0.87 -21.18
CA GLU A 83 -1.23 1.60 -22.05
C GLU A 83 -0.50 2.55 -23.02
N TYR A 84 0.58 3.21 -22.56
CA TYR A 84 1.39 4.07 -23.41
C TYR A 84 2.18 3.28 -24.47
N LEU A 85 2.74 2.11 -24.09
CA LEU A 85 3.48 1.24 -25.00
C LEU A 85 2.55 0.66 -26.06
N ASP A 86 1.38 0.14 -25.66
CA ASP A 86 0.41 -0.47 -26.57
C ASP A 86 -0.08 0.55 -27.61
N PHE A 87 -0.44 1.76 -27.16
CA PHE A 87 -0.90 2.81 -28.07
C PHE A 87 0.17 3.20 -29.11
N HIS A 88 1.45 3.24 -28.71
CA HIS A 88 2.56 3.54 -29.61
C HIS A 88 2.78 2.42 -30.64
N VAL A 89 2.77 1.16 -30.21
CA VAL A 89 2.95 -0.01 -31.08
C VAL A 89 1.79 -0.13 -32.08
N THR A 90 0.55 -0.04 -31.59
CA THR A 90 -0.67 -0.12 -32.41
C THR A 90 -0.70 1.00 -33.47
N LYS A 91 -0.30 2.23 -33.11
CA LYS A 91 -0.24 3.34 -34.06
C LYS A 91 0.85 3.14 -35.12
N LYS A 92 2.01 2.58 -34.74
CA LYS A 92 3.12 2.31 -35.67
C LYS A 92 2.79 1.21 -36.67
N LEU A 93 2.11 0.15 -36.22
CA LEU A 93 1.69 -0.96 -37.10
C LEU A 93 0.67 -0.51 -38.15
N ARG A 94 -0.33 0.29 -37.74
CA ARG A 94 -1.36 0.82 -38.66
C ARG A 94 -0.82 1.79 -39.73
N HIS A 95 0.30 2.45 -39.48
CA HIS A 95 0.89 3.40 -40.43
C HIS A 95 1.91 2.75 -41.39
N SER A 96 2.22 1.47 -41.18
CA SER A 96 3.17 0.69 -42.00
C SER A 96 2.46 -0.37 -42.89
N SER A 97 1.13 -0.40 -42.88
CA SER A 97 0.26 -1.22 -43.73
C SER A 97 -0.45 -0.34 -44.74
#